data_AF-A0A1M7QQC4-F1
#
_entry.id   AF-A0A1M7QQC4-F1
#
_cell.length_a   1.000
_cell.length_b   1.000
_cell.length_c   1.000
_cell.angle_alpha   90.00
_cell.angle_beta   90.00
_cell.angle_gamma   90.00
#
_symmetry.space_group_name_H-M   'P 1'
#
loop_
_entity.id
_entity.type
_entity.pdbx_description
1 polymer ?
#
loop_
_entity_poly.entity_id
_entity_poly.type
_entity_poly.pdbx_seq_one_letter_code
_entity_poly.pdbx_strand_id
1 'polypeptide(L)'
;MFDKKQLKDFMKERFSLTVDTRMIGEETVLLYHEELDESLISKDMLQQLPNPVLFQTYIYNKQSEWIIGVALESETNNPLFLICLKDGERVYSRNLK
;
A
#
# COMPACT_ATOMS: atom_id res chain seq x y z
N MET A 1 -2.59 12.34 0.70
CA MET A 1 -2.03 11.35 1.65
C MET A 1 -3.15 10.44 2.13
N PHE A 2 -2.95 9.12 2.04
CA PHE A 2 -3.86 8.14 2.63
C PHE A 2 -3.61 8.17 4.15
N ASP A 3 -4.64 8.18 4.98
CA ASP A 3 -4.47 8.24 6.44
C ASP A 3 -4.89 6.94 7.15
N LYS A 4 -4.48 6.78 8.42
CA LYS A 4 -4.80 5.56 9.20
C LYS A 4 -6.29 5.32 9.40
N LYS A 5 -7.13 6.38 9.36
CA LYS A 5 -8.58 6.24 9.47
C LYS A 5 -9.15 5.69 8.16
N GLN A 6 -8.74 6.23 7.03
CA GLN A 6 -9.06 5.71 5.70
C GLN A 6 -8.61 4.25 5.56
N LEU A 7 -7.42 3.90 6.07
CA LEU A 7 -6.96 2.51 6.11
C LEU A 7 -7.90 1.64 6.95
N LYS A 8 -8.24 2.07 8.17
CA LYS A 8 -9.13 1.30 9.05
C LYS A 8 -10.48 1.05 8.40
N ASP A 9 -11.09 2.07 7.81
CA ASP A 9 -12.39 1.98 7.15
C ASP A 9 -12.30 1.05 5.93
N PHE A 10 -11.26 1.21 5.10
CA PHE A 10 -10.98 0.32 3.97
C PHE A 10 -10.79 -1.15 4.39
N MET A 11 -10.00 -1.43 5.42
CA MET A 11 -9.74 -2.79 5.89
C MET A 11 -11.02 -3.45 6.43
N LYS A 12 -11.88 -2.67 7.07
CA LYS A 12 -13.19 -3.13 7.54
C LYS A 12 -14.14 -3.42 6.38
N GLU A 13 -14.23 -2.53 5.40
CA GLU A 13 -15.13 -2.68 4.26
C GLU A 13 -14.69 -3.81 3.32
N ARG A 14 -13.38 -3.90 3.04
CA ARG A 14 -12.85 -4.80 2.01
C ARG A 14 -12.59 -6.22 2.51
N PHE A 15 -12.19 -6.36 3.78
CA PHE A 15 -11.74 -7.61 4.36
C PHE A 15 -12.47 -8.00 5.65
N SER A 16 -13.47 -7.21 6.08
CA SER A 16 -14.16 -7.39 7.36
C SER A 16 -13.20 -7.39 8.56
N LEU A 17 -12.02 -6.76 8.42
CA LEU A 17 -10.97 -6.74 9.44
C LEU A 17 -11.07 -5.49 10.30
N THR A 18 -11.26 -5.66 11.60
CA THR A 18 -11.23 -4.55 12.56
C THR A 18 -9.79 -4.27 12.98
N VAL A 19 -9.21 -3.19 12.44
CA VAL A 19 -7.85 -2.76 12.74
C VAL A 19 -7.83 -1.75 13.89
N ASP A 20 -6.93 -1.95 14.85
CA ASP A 20 -6.61 -0.94 15.88
C ASP A 20 -5.51 -0.02 15.35
N THR A 21 -5.83 1.25 15.15
CA THR A 21 -4.91 2.22 14.54
C THR A 21 -3.66 2.49 15.37
N ARG A 22 -3.69 2.18 16.67
CA ARG A 22 -2.53 2.28 17.57
C ARG A 22 -1.49 1.19 17.34
N MET A 23 -1.91 0.08 16.73
CA MET A 23 -1.06 -1.06 16.40
C MET A 23 -0.56 -1.03 14.95
N ILE A 24 -0.92 0.00 14.17
CA ILE A 24 -0.47 0.15 12.79
C ILE A 24 0.91 0.81 12.79
N GLY A 25 1.91 0.06 12.35
CA GLY A 25 3.18 0.60 11.89
C GLY A 25 2.98 1.36 10.58
N GLU A 26 3.64 2.51 10.43
CA GLU A 26 3.58 3.33 9.23
C GLU A 26 4.99 3.74 8.85
N GLU A 27 5.31 3.56 7.57
CA GLU A 27 6.58 3.91 6.98
C GLU A 27 6.33 4.54 5.61
N THR A 28 7.19 5.48 5.22
CA THR A 28 7.17 6.03 3.87
C THR A 28 8.57 5.94 3.30
N VAL A 29 8.70 5.27 2.16
CA VAL A 29 9.99 5.02 1.50
C VAL A 29 9.92 5.50 0.05
N LEU A 30 11.01 6.10 -0.43
CA LEU A 30 11.17 6.45 -1.84
C LEU A 30 11.88 5.29 -2.53
N LEU A 31 11.26 4.71 -3.56
CA LEU A 31 11.78 3.55 -4.28
C LEU A 31 11.89 3.85 -5.78
N TYR A 32 12.98 3.41 -6.39
CA TYR A 32 13.13 3.36 -7.84
C TYR A 32 12.44 2.11 -8.40
N HIS A 33 12.07 2.15 -9.69
CA HIS A 33 11.42 1.00 -10.34
C HIS A 33 12.26 -0.29 -10.28
N GLU A 34 13.60 -0.17 -10.26
CA GLU A 34 14.51 -1.31 -10.13
C GLU A 34 14.48 -1.98 -8.75
N GLU A 35 13.97 -1.30 -7.72
CA GLU A 35 13.82 -1.82 -6.36
C GLU A 35 12.46 -2.48 -6.12
N LEU A 36 11.53 -2.37 -7.09
CA LEU A 36 10.18 -2.91 -6.97
C LEU A 36 10.12 -4.36 -7.43
N ASP A 37 9.50 -5.21 -6.62
CA ASP A 37 9.30 -6.62 -6.94
C ASP A 37 8.22 -6.78 -8.03
N GLU A 38 8.63 -7.28 -9.21
CA GLU A 38 7.73 -7.54 -10.35
C GLU A 38 6.62 -8.56 -10.03
N SER A 39 6.80 -9.41 -9.01
CA SER A 39 5.77 -10.35 -8.55
C SER A 39 4.60 -9.65 -7.84
N LEU A 40 4.89 -8.48 -7.24
CA LEU A 40 3.92 -7.67 -6.51
C LEU A 40 3.34 -6.58 -7.41
N ILE A 41 4.18 -5.96 -8.25
CA ILE A 41 3.84 -4.83 -9.11
C ILE A 41 4.10 -5.24 -10.56
N SER A 42 3.03 -5.39 -11.35
CA SER A 42 3.17 -5.77 -12.76
C SER A 42 3.85 -4.68 -13.58
N LYS A 43 4.43 -5.05 -14.73
CA LYS A 43 5.05 -4.10 -15.67
C LYS A 43 4.08 -3.01 -16.15
N ASP A 44 2.82 -3.36 -16.37
CA ASP A 44 1.77 -2.41 -16.76
C ASP A 44 1.49 -1.37 -15.67
N MET A 45 1.64 -1.76 -14.40
CA MET A 45 1.51 -0.85 -13.27
C MET A 45 2.77 0.00 -13.10
N LEU A 46 3.96 -0.58 -13.24
CA LEU A 46 5.24 0.15 -13.18
C LEU A 46 5.25 1.33 -14.18
N GLN A 47 4.77 1.12 -15.40
CA GLN A 47 4.68 2.18 -16.42
C GLN A 47 3.78 3.35 -16.03
N GLN A 48 2.88 3.17 -15.07
CA GLN A 48 1.96 4.20 -14.58
C GLN A 48 2.49 4.94 -13.35
N LEU A 49 3.51 4.38 -12.68
CA LEU A 49 4.10 4.97 -11.49
C LEU A 49 5.23 5.95 -11.88
N PRO A 50 5.40 7.06 -11.14
CA PRO A 50 6.58 7.90 -11.27
C PRO A 50 7.85 7.11 -10.93
N ASN A 51 9.00 7.56 -11.40
CA ASN A 51 10.30 6.98 -11.04
C ASN A 51 11.25 8.10 -10.61
N PRO A 52 11.59 8.23 -9.32
CA PRO A 52 11.21 7.35 -8.21
C PRO A 52 9.74 7.53 -7.77
N VAL A 53 9.19 6.52 -7.07
CA VAL A 53 7.84 6.51 -6.50
C VAL A 53 7.92 6.48 -4.97
N LEU A 54 7.04 7.26 -4.34
CA LEU A 54 6.92 7.27 -2.89
C LEU A 54 5.90 6.20 -2.47
N PHE A 55 6.32 5.24 -1.66
CA PHE A 55 5.45 4.21 -1.09
C PHE A 55 5.20 4.48 0.39
N GLN A 56 3.94 4.73 0.71
CA GLN A 56 3.47 4.75 2.10
C GLN A 56 2.97 3.34 2.45
N THR A 57 3.62 2.71 3.42
CA THR A 57 3.34 1.33 3.83
C THR A 57 2.76 1.31 5.24
N TYR A 58 1.67 0.56 5.40
CA TYR A 58 1.08 0.26 6.69
C TYR A 58 1.25 -1.21 7.02
N ILE A 59 1.71 -1.49 8.24
CA ILE A 59 1.92 -2.85 8.73
C ILE A 59 0.99 -3.09 9.91
N TYR A 60 0.18 -4.13 9.82
CA TYR A 60 -0.66 -4.61 10.91
C TYR A 60 -0.42 -6.09 11.15
N ASN A 61 0.20 -6.41 12.29
CA ASN A 61 0.57 -7.78 12.64
C ASN A 61 -0.12 -8.17 13.95
N LYS A 62 -1.18 -8.99 13.84
CA LYS A 62 -1.94 -9.47 15.03
C LYS A 62 -2.25 -10.97 14.96
N GLN A 63 -2.94 -11.40 13.90
CA GLN A 63 -3.27 -12.81 13.65
C GLN A 63 -2.58 -13.30 12.38
N SER A 64 -2.69 -12.49 11.32
CA SER A 64 -1.89 -12.55 10.11
C SER A 64 -1.11 -11.24 9.99
N GLU A 65 -0.03 -11.28 9.22
CA GLU A 65 0.65 -10.08 8.77
C GLU A 65 -0.15 -9.45 7.63
N TRP A 66 -0.44 -8.17 7.76
CA TRP A 66 -1.02 -7.36 6.69
C TRP A 66 -0.07 -6.22 6.37
N ILE A 67 0.26 -6.10 5.09
CA ILE A 67 1.05 -5.00 4.55
C ILE A 67 0.19 -4.29 3.51
N ILE A 68 -0.05 -3.00 3.71
CA ILE A 68 -0.80 -2.17 2.76
C ILE A 68 0.15 -1.11 2.22
N GLY A 69 0.52 -1.24 0.96
CA GLY A 69 1.35 -0.27 0.25
C GLY A 69 0.47 0.67 -0.56
N VAL A 70 0.71 1.97 -0.43
CA VAL A 70 0.08 3.01 -1.23
C VAL A 70 1.18 3.74 -2.00
N ALA A 71 1.17 3.60 -3.32
CA ALA A 71 2.04 4.39 -4.19
C ALA A 71 1.46 5.81 -4.29
N LEU A 72 2.30 6.80 -4.06
CA LEU A 72 1.96 8.20 -4.07
C LEU A 72 2.69 8.91 -5.22
N GLU A 73 2.03 9.90 -5.81
CA GLU A 73 2.70 10.86 -6.68
C GLU A 73 3.66 11.71 -5.85
N SER A 74 4.93 11.82 -6.29
CA SER A 74 6.01 12.44 -5.52
C SER A 74 5.79 13.93 -5.22
N GLU A 75 5.09 14.64 -6.10
CA GLU A 75 4.88 16.09 -5.95
C GLU A 75 3.63 16.44 -5.13
N THR A 76 2.54 15.67 -5.28
CA THR A 76 1.24 16.01 -4.69
C THR A 76 0.83 15.13 -3.52
N ASN A 77 1.53 14.00 -3.31
CA ASN A 77 1.12 12.92 -2.41
C ASN A 77 -0.30 12.37 -2.70
N ASN A 78 -0.72 12.45 -3.97
CA ASN A 78 -1.96 11.84 -4.43
C ASN A 78 -1.77 10.31 -4.55
N PRO A 79 -2.68 9.50 -3.98
CA PRO A 79 -2.64 8.06 -4.14
C PRO A 79 -2.84 7.65 -5.59
N LEU A 80 -1.87 6.92 -6.14
CA LEU A 80 -1.91 6.39 -7.50
C LEU A 80 -2.34 4.93 -7.51
N PHE A 81 -1.83 4.16 -6.55
CA PHE A 81 -2.02 2.73 -6.49
C PHE A 81 -2.08 2.24 -5.06
N LEU A 82 -2.87 1.19 -4.82
CA LEU A 82 -2.92 0.50 -3.54
C LEU A 82 -2.72 -0.99 -3.76
N ILE A 83 -1.87 -1.59 -2.93
CA ILE A 83 -1.63 -3.03 -2.85
C ILE A 83 -1.84 -3.50 -1.41
N CYS A 84 -2.42 -4.69 -1.24
CA CYS A 84 -2.50 -5.36 0.04
C CYS A 84 -1.87 -6.75 -0.07
N LEU A 85 -0.98 -7.01 0.86
CA LEU A 85 -0.40 -8.32 1.11
C LEU A 85 -0.97 -8.87 2.41
N LYS A 86 -1.23 -10.17 2.43
CA LYS A 86 -1.53 -10.94 3.63
C LYS A 86 -0.54 -12.08 3.70
N ASP A 87 0.23 -12.16 4.79
CA ASP A 87 1.22 -13.20 5.02
C ASP A 87 2.21 -13.34 3.83
N GLY A 88 2.64 -12.20 3.26
CA GLY A 88 3.52 -12.10 2.09
C GLY A 88 2.84 -12.27 0.73
N GLU A 89 1.59 -12.73 0.68
CA GLU A 89 0.87 -12.96 -0.58
C GLU A 89 -0.03 -11.78 -0.96
N ARG A 90 0.00 -11.37 -2.23
CA ARG A 90 -0.87 -10.30 -2.74
C ARG A 90 -2.33 -10.74 -2.79
N VAL A 91 -3.16 -10.16 -1.93
CA VAL A 91 -4.60 -10.45 -1.84
C VAL A 91 -5.48 -9.39 -2.50
N TYR A 92 -4.95 -8.19 -2.73
CA TYR A 92 -5.69 -7.11 -3.37
C TYR A 92 -4.76 -6.09 -4.02
N SER A 93 -5.23 -5.48 -5.10
CA SER A 93 -4.58 -4.33 -5.70
C SER A 93 -5.58 -3.47 -6.48
N ARG A 94 -5.40 -2.15 -6.51
CA ARG A 94 -6.30 -1.22 -7.19
C ARG A 94 -5.58 0.06 -7.64
N ASN A 95 -5.86 0.47 -8.88
CA ASN A 95 -5.55 1.81 -9.38
C ASN A 95 -6.50 2.83 -8.72
N LEU A 96 -5.92 3.89 -8.15
CA LEU A 96 -6.64 4.99 -7.49
C LEU A 96 -6.65 6.27 -8.33
N LYS A 97 -5.93 6.27 -9.45
CA LYS A 97 -5.90 7.34 -10.45
C LYS A 97 -7.20 7.43 -11.27
#